data_AF-A0A1I0GG15-F1
#
_entry.id   AF-A0A1I0GG15-F1
#
_cell.length_a   1.000
_cell.length_b   1.000
_cell.length_c   1.000
_cell.angle_alpha   90.00
_cell.angle_beta   90.00
_cell.angle_gamma   90.00
#
_symmetry.space_group_name_H-M   'P 1'
#
loop_
_entity.id
_entity.type
_entity.pdbx_description
1 polymer ?
#
loop_
_entity_poly.entity_id
_entity_poly.type
_entity_poly.pdbx_seq_one_letter_code
_entity_poly.pdbx_strand_id
1 'polypeptide(L)' 'MTAARQPSYSVKAELTRDMLDVINAYFERNIPEDGVASIEFRDNVLWLCGPDGERAELIGMAELPPFLRLLQG' A
#
# COMPACT_ATOMS: atom_id res chain seq x y z
N MET A 1 -25.74 14.49 15.65
CA MET A 1 -25.16 13.15 15.45
C MET A 1 -23.66 13.31 15.24
N THR A 2 -22.89 13.05 16.28
CA THR A 2 -21.42 13.12 16.24
C THR A 2 -20.92 11.80 15.66
N ALA A 3 -20.35 11.83 14.46
CA ALA A 3 -19.68 10.66 13.89
C ALA A 3 -18.59 10.24 14.88
N ALA A 4 -18.74 9.05 15.48
CA ALA A 4 -17.72 8.47 16.33
C ALA A 4 -16.45 8.34 15.49
N ARG A 5 -15.36 8.99 15.90
CA ARG A 5 -14.03 8.74 15.32
C ARG A 5 -13.76 7.24 15.48
N GLN A 6 -13.73 6.52 14.37
CA GLN A 6 -13.31 5.11 14.38
C GLN A 6 -11.92 5.03 15.02
N PRO A 7 -11.62 3.98 15.81
CA PRO A 7 -10.29 3.79 16.37
C PRO A 7 -9.27 3.82 15.23
N SER A 8 -8.18 4.57 15.41
CA SER A 8 -7.05 4.55 14.50
C SER A 8 -6.38 3.17 14.60
N TYR A 9 -6.92 2.18 13.91
CA TYR A 9 -6.33 0.87 13.81
C TYR A 9 -5.07 0.99 12.96
N SER A 10 -3.91 0.86 13.58
CA SER A 10 -2.67 0.68 12.86
C SER A 10 -2.61 -0.76 12.35
N VAL A 11 -2.43 -0.90 11.05
CA VAL A 11 -2.21 -2.19 10.39
C VAL A 11 -0.71 -2.34 10.15
N LYS A 12 -0.15 -3.48 10.57
CA LYS A 12 1.22 -3.86 10.20
C LYS A 12 1.15 -4.75 8.96
N ALA A 13 1.82 -4.34 7.89
CA ALA A 13 2.12 -5.20 6.75
C ALA A 13 3.59 -5.63 6.82
N GLU A 14 3.89 -6.84 6.36
CA GLU A 14 5.26 -7.34 6.26
C GLU A 14 5.67 -7.38 4.78
N LEU A 15 6.84 -6.83 4.48
CA LEU A 15 7.37 -6.71 3.12
C LEU A 15 8.65 -7.53 3.00
N THR A 16 8.81 -8.20 1.86
CA THR A 16 10.09 -8.83 1.51
C THR A 16 11.08 -7.78 1.01
N ARG A 17 12.37 -8.15 0.94
CA ARG A 17 13.40 -7.27 0.35
C ARG A 17 13.08 -6.92 -1.11
N ASP A 18 12.68 -7.91 -1.90
CA ASP A 18 12.35 -7.71 -3.32
C ASP A 18 11.21 -6.68 -3.51
N MET A 19 10.23 -6.65 -2.59
CA MET A 19 9.17 -5.64 -2.61
C MET A 19 9.70 -4.23 -2.36
N LEU A 20 10.68 -4.08 -1.45
CA LEU A 20 11.33 -2.79 -1.20
C LEU A 20 12.13 -2.34 -2.43
N ASP A 21 12.76 -3.27 -3.14
CA ASP A 21 13.50 -2.96 -4.36
C ASP A 21 12.57 -2.45 -5.48
N VAL A 22 11.38 -3.05 -5.63
CA VAL A 22 10.34 -2.54 -6.56
C VAL A 22 9.89 -1.13 -6.17
N ILE A 23 9.63 -0.88 -4.88
CA ILE A 23 9.22 0.43 -4.38
C ILE A 23 10.31 1.47 -4.66
N ASN A 24 11.57 1.17 -4.31
CA ASN A 24 12.69 2.09 -4.51
C ASN A 24 12.89 2.41 -6.00
N ALA A 25 12.87 1.39 -6.85
CA ALA A 25 13.03 1.58 -8.29
C ALA A 25 11.87 2.40 -8.88
N TYR A 26 10.67 2.32 -8.31
CA TYR A 26 9.56 3.19 -8.70
C TYR A 26 9.81 4.65 -8.32
N PHE A 27 10.30 4.93 -7.11
CA PHE A 27 10.65 6.29 -6.69
C PHE A 27 11.70 6.90 -7.61
N GLU A 28 12.81 6.20 -7.85
CA GLU A 28 13.90 6.68 -8.72
C GLU A 28 13.44 7.03 -10.15
N ARG A 29 12.45 6.31 -10.68
CA ARG A 29 11.95 6.50 -12.05
C ARG A 29 10.85 7.57 -12.17
N ASN A 30 9.95 7.64 -11.19
CA ASN A 30 8.65 8.29 -11.38
C ASN A 30 8.36 9.41 -10.38
N ILE A 31 9.09 9.47 -9.27
CA ILE A 31 8.79 10.38 -8.16
C ILE A 31 9.94 11.39 -8.01
N PRO A 32 9.66 12.71 -8.03
CA PRO A 32 10.66 13.73 -7.69
C PRO A 32 11.28 13.50 -6.30
N GLU A 33 12.46 14.07 -6.02
CA GLU A 33 13.17 13.87 -4.73
C GLU A 33 12.33 14.14 -3.46
N ASP A 34 11.31 15.00 -3.55
CA ASP A 34 10.37 15.35 -2.47
C ASP A 34 8.95 14.83 -2.69
N GLY A 35 8.75 13.99 -3.71
CA GLY A 35 7.46 13.45 -4.09
C GLY A 35 6.99 12.32 -3.19
N VAL A 36 5.69 12.00 -3.28
CA VAL A 36 5.05 10.94 -2.50
C VAL A 36 4.46 9.90 -3.44
N ALA A 37 4.74 8.63 -3.18
CA ALA A 37 4.02 7.52 -3.80
C ALA A 37 2.86 7.07 -2.90
N SER A 38 1.71 6.80 -3.49
CA SER A 38 0.60 6.16 -2.79
C SER A 38 0.66 4.65 -3.01
N ILE A 39 0.49 3.88 -1.95
CA ILE A 39 0.41 2.43 -2.01
C ILE A 39 -1.00 2.01 -1.63
N GLU A 40 -1.66 1.31 -2.53
CA GLU A 40 -2.97 0.72 -2.28
C GLU A 40 -2.85 -0.76 -1.96
N PHE A 41 -3.68 -1.18 -1.01
CA PHE A 41 -3.83 -2.57 -0.67
C PHE A 41 -5.18 -3.08 -1.17
N ARG A 42 -5.17 -4.08 -2.06
CA ARG A 42 -6.36 -4.68 -2.66
C ARG A 42 -6.19 -6.20 -2.71
N ASP A 43 -7.14 -6.94 -2.16
CA ASP A 43 -7.18 -8.42 -2.23
C ASP A 43 -5.88 -9.14 -1.79
N ASN A 44 -5.14 -8.61 -0.80
CA ASN A 44 -3.83 -9.14 -0.36
C ASN A 44 -2.64 -8.77 -1.23
N VAL A 45 -2.85 -7.83 -2.14
CA VAL A 45 -1.85 -7.34 -3.07
C VAL A 45 -1.59 -5.86 -2.84
N LEU A 46 -0.32 -5.49 -2.80
CA LEU A 46 0.13 -4.11 -2.76
C LEU A 46 0.38 -3.60 -4.18
N TRP A 47 -0.19 -2.44 -4.46
CA TRP A 47 -0.11 -1.74 -5.74
C TRP A 47 0.45 -0.35 -5.51
N LEU A 48 1.37 0.09 -6.36
CA LEU A 48 1.73 1.50 -6.44
C LEU A 48 0.65 2.24 -7.23
N CYS A 49 0.34 3.47 -6.84
CA CYS A 49 -0.53 4.33 -7.62
C CYS A 49 0.32 5.38 -8.33
N GLY A 50 0.09 5.53 -9.63
CA GLY A 50 0.66 6.61 -10.42
C GLY A 50 0.21 7.98 -9.89
N PRO A 51 0.97 9.05 -10.21
CA PRO A 51 0.63 10.41 -9.81
C PRO A 51 -0.77 10.86 -10.28
N ASP A 52 -1.29 10.28 -11.36
CA ASP A 52 -2.59 10.62 -11.95
C ASP A 52 -3.72 9.63 -11.60
N GLY A 53 -3.50 8.73 -10.63
CA GLY A 53 -4.49 7.71 -10.26
C GLY A 53 -4.61 6.56 -11.28
N GLU A 54 -3.80 6.56 -12.34
CA GLU A 54 -3.58 5.36 -13.15
C GLU A 54 -2.90 4.29 -12.30
N ARG A 55 -3.39 3.05 -12.39
CA ARG A 55 -2.86 1.92 -11.61
C ARG A 55 -1.41 1.70 -12.00
N ALA A 56 -0.51 1.89 -11.03
CA ALA A 56 0.89 1.62 -11.23
C ALA A 56 1.26 0.24 -10.64
N GLU A 57 2.49 -0.11 -10.94
CA GLU A 57 3.21 -1.36 -10.72
C GLU A 57 2.74 -2.23 -9.55
N LEU A 58 2.62 -3.53 -9.81
CA LEU A 58 2.44 -4.55 -8.78
C LEU A 58 3.71 -4.61 -7.92
N ILE A 59 3.58 -4.34 -6.61
CA ILE A 59 4.69 -4.53 -5.66
C ILE A 59 4.82 -6.01 -5.28
N GLY A 60 3.69 -6.66 -5.01
CA GLY A 60 3.66 -8.07 -4.59
C GLY A 60 2.52 -8.37 -3.62
N MET A 61 2.50 -9.60 -3.09
CA MET A 61 1.53 -10.03 -2.08
C MET A 61 2.01 -9.66 -0.67
N ALA A 62 1.20 -8.93 0.10
CA ALA A 62 1.51 -8.68 1.51
C ALA A 62 0.76 -9.67 2.40
N GLU A 63 1.48 -10.27 3.36
CA GLU A 63 0.83 -11.04 4.40
C GLU A 63 0.15 -10.09 5.39
N LEU A 64 -1.18 -10.05 5.32
CA LEU A 64 -1.95 -9.34 6.33
C LEU A 64 -2.09 -10.13 7.62
N PRO A 65 -2.18 -9.42 8.77
CA PRO A 65 -2.72 -9.95 10.00
C PRO A 65 -4.09 -10.62 9.77
N PRO A 66 -4.37 -11.77 10.39
CA PRO A 66 -5.59 -12.54 10.15
C PRO A 66 -6.90 -11.75 10.31
N PHE A 67 -6.95 -10.76 11.19
CA PHE A 67 -8.17 -9.98 11.46
C PHE A 67 -8.62 -9.09 10.30
N LEU A 68 -7.71 -8.73 9.38
CA LEU A 68 -8.06 -7.94 8.19
C LEU A 68 -8.49 -8.81 7.01
N ARG A 69 -8.11 -10.10 7.01
CA ARG A 69 -8.63 -11.07 6.04
C ARG A 69 -10.14 -11.25 6.20
N LEU A 70 -10.67 -11.00 7.39
CA LEU A 70 -12.11 -11.06 7.70
C LEU A 70 -12.92 -9.87 7.16
N LEU A 71 -12.26 -8.76 6.79
CA LEU A 71 -12.93 -7.58 6.21
C LEU A 71 -12.99 -7.63 4.68
N GLN A 72 -12.47 -8.69 4.07
CA GLN A 72 -12.46 -8.90 2.61
C GLN A 72 -13.54 -9.89 2.15
N GLY A 73 -14.47 -10.27 3.04
CA GLY A 73 -15.61 -11.16 2.77
C GLY A 73 -16.89 -10.41 2.44
#